data_AF-A0A0B1P1M8-F1
#
_entry.id   AF-A0A0B1P1M8-F1
#
_cell.length_a   1.000
_cell.length_b   1.000
_cell.length_c   1.000
_cell.angle_alpha   90.00
_cell.angle_beta   90.00
_cell.angle_gamma   90.00
#
_symmetry.space_group_name_H-M   'P 1'
#
loop_
_entity.id
_entity.type
_entity.pdbx_description
1 polymer ?
#
loop_
_entity_poly.entity_id
_entity_poly.type
_entity_poly.pdbx_seq_one_letter_code
_entity_poly.pdbx_strand_id
1 'polypeptide(L)'
;MRKNKPVHSGFALSLSSSEAREQILKAENGLFLSGAKLEPATNWISILVPTVPAFIHIKQGKVEVNKAMLSDEIKRVCSVQPVHLKLYGWNNPEAPNRTWMALFAKAPRPSFRVFDESGIGRPFKKQHTLEFCKRCNGYHATKNCSRAPSCGNCGSTNYVENKCMAATKCIKCGGSHRPESCRCLACPTRLGAPTKEEMKIYRQVGERKYQAIVCAREAETRAEAAMESTSEQIYSQSTVAGFMSINVGRGRATHDIVLSRTCELQLDVVLIQEPWWSRHTKSHPYFNRHIPLTNDNERPRAVTYTKKDPKNIHAMQIFPHSEITGDFSWVLIDNITFLNVYKAPQDPAAVQLLLSWTPPTGTVAAGDFNSVHWVWQPGVTRSCGQGE
;
A
#
# COMPACT_ATOMS: atom_id res chain seq x y z
N MET A 1 -13.33 27.87 -14.40
CA MET A 1 -13.24 27.02 -13.20
C MET A 1 -13.01 25.57 -13.62
N ARG A 2 -11.83 24.99 -13.35
CA ARG A 2 -11.61 23.55 -13.59
C ARG A 2 -12.36 22.79 -12.48
N LYS A 3 -13.30 21.91 -12.85
CA LYS A 3 -13.96 21.00 -11.90
C LYS A 3 -12.90 20.10 -11.28
N ASN A 4 -12.64 20.26 -9.98
CA ASN A 4 -11.82 19.32 -9.22
C ASN A 4 -12.51 17.95 -9.29
N LYS A 5 -11.82 16.95 -9.85
CA LYS A 5 -12.28 15.56 -9.78
C LYS A 5 -11.97 15.05 -8.36
N PRO A 6 -12.95 14.58 -7.59
CA PRO A 6 -12.66 13.93 -6.32
C PRO A 6 -11.81 12.69 -6.59
N VAL A 7 -10.63 12.62 -5.97
CA VAL A 7 -9.80 11.43 -5.95
C VAL A 7 -10.23 10.62 -4.74
N HIS A 8 -10.52 9.33 -4.90
CA HIS A 8 -10.76 8.43 -3.78
C HIS A 8 -9.43 8.11 -3.09
N SER A 9 -8.95 9.04 -2.28
CA SER A 9 -7.85 8.83 -1.34
C SER A 9 -8.40 8.30 -0.02
N GLY A 10 -7.82 7.22 0.48
CA GLY A 10 -8.14 6.61 1.76
C GLY A 10 -6.92 5.89 2.32
N PHE A 11 -6.83 5.81 3.63
CA PHE A 11 -5.80 5.05 4.34
C PHE A 11 -6.46 3.76 4.82
N ALA A 12 -5.75 2.62 4.78
CA ALA A 12 -6.14 1.47 5.57
C ALA A 12 -5.15 1.26 6.71
N LEU A 13 -5.72 1.11 7.90
CA LEU A 13 -5.00 0.95 9.15
C LEU A 13 -4.90 -0.54 9.46
N SER A 14 -3.68 -1.04 9.59
CA SER A 14 -3.42 -2.36 10.17
C SER A 14 -3.06 -2.18 11.63
N LEU A 15 -3.80 -2.82 12.52
CA LEU A 15 -3.65 -2.65 13.96
C LEU A 15 -2.97 -3.87 14.55
N SER A 16 -2.14 -3.64 15.56
CA SER A 16 -1.31 -4.67 16.19
C SER A 16 -2.13 -5.69 17.01
N SER A 17 -3.36 -5.34 17.42
CA SER A 17 -4.25 -6.25 18.17
C SER A 17 -5.73 -6.04 17.85
N SER A 18 -6.56 -7.02 18.20
CA SER A 18 -8.02 -6.96 18.12
C SER A 18 -8.61 -5.88 19.03
N GLU A 19 -8.02 -5.68 20.20
CA GLU A 19 -8.49 -4.73 21.20
C GLU A 19 -8.26 -3.29 20.70
N ALA A 20 -7.08 -3.03 20.12
CA ALA A 20 -6.78 -1.74 19.49
C ALA A 20 -7.75 -1.44 18.33
N ARG A 21 -8.13 -2.47 17.57
CA ARG A 21 -9.14 -2.37 16.50
C ARG A 21 -10.51 -1.98 17.02
N GLU A 22 -10.98 -2.60 18.09
CA GLU A 22 -12.27 -2.25 18.67
C GLU A 22 -12.29 -0.85 19.27
N GLN A 23 -11.21 -0.43 19.94
CA GLN A 23 -11.13 0.91 20.51
C GLN A 23 -11.14 2.00 19.44
N ILE A 24 -10.43 1.80 18.33
CA ILE A 24 -10.41 2.74 17.20
C ILE A 24 -11.77 2.82 16.52
N LEU A 25 -12.47 1.70 16.35
CA LEU A 25 -13.84 1.70 15.81
C LEU A 25 -14.83 2.41 16.76
N LYS A 26 -14.66 2.27 18.09
CA LYS A 26 -15.49 2.98 19.08
C LYS A 26 -15.23 4.49 19.11
N ALA A 27 -14.01 4.90 18.79
CA ALA A 27 -13.59 6.30 18.76
C ALA A 27 -13.78 6.98 17.39
N GLU A 28 -14.51 6.36 16.45
CA GLU A 28 -14.73 6.85 15.07
C GLU A 28 -15.09 8.34 15.00
N ASN A 29 -15.96 8.81 15.90
CA ASN A 29 -16.44 10.19 15.91
C ASN A 29 -15.44 11.21 16.51
N GLY A 30 -14.40 10.75 17.22
CA GLY A 30 -13.40 11.60 17.87
C GLY A 30 -12.01 11.57 17.21
N LEU A 31 -11.74 10.59 16.35
CA LEU A 31 -10.41 10.35 15.75
C LEU A 31 -10.12 11.20 14.50
N PHE A 32 -11.14 11.61 13.76
CA PHE A 32 -10.97 12.33 12.49
C PHE A 32 -11.66 13.69 12.54
N LEU A 33 -10.93 14.75 12.17
CA LEU A 33 -11.50 16.07 11.93
C LEU A 33 -12.41 16.02 10.70
N SER A 34 -13.70 15.72 10.93
CA SER A 34 -14.85 15.81 10.03
C SER A 34 -14.64 15.44 8.55
N GLY A 35 -15.25 14.33 8.11
CA GLY A 35 -15.42 13.98 6.70
C GLY A 35 -14.70 12.72 6.24
N ALA A 36 -13.81 12.16 7.05
CA ALA A 36 -13.28 10.82 6.85
C ALA A 36 -14.24 9.79 7.46
N LYS A 37 -14.53 8.72 6.70
CA LYS A 37 -15.34 7.60 7.17
C LYS A 37 -14.40 6.45 7.55
N LEU A 38 -14.44 6.02 8.81
CA LEU A 38 -13.73 4.82 9.23
C LEU A 38 -14.63 3.63 8.96
N GLU A 39 -14.15 2.62 8.25
CA GLU A 39 -14.94 1.40 8.04
C GLU A 39 -14.10 0.15 8.27
N PRO A 40 -14.67 -0.88 8.93
CA PRO A 40 -13.98 -2.13 9.12
C PRO A 40 -13.72 -2.80 7.77
N ALA A 41 -12.53 -3.41 7.63
CA ALA A 41 -12.20 -4.23 6.47
C ALA A 41 -13.27 -5.32 6.30
N THR A 42 -14.03 -5.22 5.21
CA THR A 42 -15.13 -6.14 4.90
C THR A 42 -14.75 -6.98 3.69
N ASN A 43 -14.91 -8.29 3.81
CA ASN A 43 -14.71 -9.22 2.70
C ASN A 43 -15.89 -9.11 1.73
N TRP A 44 -15.71 -8.27 0.71
CA TRP A 44 -16.69 -8.10 -0.36
C TRP A 44 -16.77 -9.32 -1.27
N ILE A 45 -17.98 -9.84 -1.47
CA ILE A 45 -18.24 -10.85 -2.49
C ILE A 45 -18.41 -10.12 -3.82
N SER A 46 -17.49 -10.37 -4.74
CA SER A 46 -17.49 -9.73 -6.06
C SER A 46 -18.17 -10.62 -7.10
N ILE A 47 -19.19 -10.10 -7.78
CA ILE A 47 -19.91 -10.80 -8.86
C ILE A 47 -19.82 -9.98 -10.14
N LEU A 48 -19.44 -10.63 -11.23
CA LEU A 48 -19.54 -10.07 -12.57
C LEU A 48 -20.94 -10.33 -13.13
N VAL A 49 -21.58 -9.26 -13.59
CA VAL A 49 -22.84 -9.29 -14.33
C VAL A 49 -22.52 -8.94 -15.79
N PRO A 50 -22.35 -9.95 -16.66
CA PRO A 50 -21.99 -9.73 -18.06
C PRO A 50 -23.20 -9.30 -18.89
N THR A 51 -22.91 -8.67 -20.02
CA THR A 51 -23.87 -8.30 -21.07
C THR A 51 -25.13 -7.56 -20.58
N VAL A 52 -24.98 -6.66 -19.60
CA VAL A 52 -26.09 -5.79 -19.18
C VAL A 52 -26.38 -4.81 -20.31
N PRO A 53 -27.63 -4.68 -20.77
CA PRO A 53 -27.95 -3.76 -21.85
C PRO A 53 -27.60 -2.33 -21.45
N ALA A 54 -27.01 -1.57 -22.38
CA ALA A 54 -26.72 -0.15 -22.15
C ALA A 54 -28.00 0.67 -22.02
N PHE A 55 -29.09 0.21 -22.64
CA PHE A 55 -30.38 0.87 -22.63
C PHE A 55 -31.51 -0.15 -22.49
N ILE A 56 -32.56 0.21 -21.76
CA ILE A 56 -33.78 -0.58 -21.65
C ILE A 56 -34.99 0.20 -22.17
N HIS A 57 -36.02 -0.52 -22.60
CA HIS A 57 -37.27 0.08 -23.05
C HIS A 57 -38.24 0.24 -21.87
N ILE A 58 -38.68 1.47 -21.64
CA ILE A 58 -39.75 1.81 -20.69
C ILE A 58 -40.92 2.44 -21.45
N LYS A 59 -42.07 2.64 -20.79
CA LYS A 59 -43.27 3.22 -21.42
C LYS A 59 -43.01 4.61 -22.04
N GLN A 60 -42.09 5.40 -21.50
CA GLN A 60 -41.70 6.72 -22.04
C GLN A 60 -40.57 6.67 -23.09
N GLY A 61 -40.14 5.48 -23.55
CA GLY A 61 -39.10 5.32 -24.56
C GLY A 61 -37.88 4.56 -24.06
N LYS A 62 -36.73 4.80 -24.68
CA LYS A 62 -35.47 4.11 -24.39
C LYS A 62 -34.66 4.89 -23.37
N VAL A 63 -34.28 4.27 -22.25
CA VAL A 63 -33.51 4.91 -21.16
C VAL A 63 -32.20 4.18 -20.93
N GLU A 64 -31.12 4.93 -20.71
CA GLU A 64 -29.81 4.37 -20.39
C GLU A 64 -29.80 3.74 -18.99
N VAL A 65 -29.26 2.53 -18.88
CA VAL A 65 -29.15 1.82 -17.60
C VAL A 65 -28.10 2.50 -16.73
N ASN A 66 -28.57 3.16 -15.67
CA ASN A 66 -27.71 3.77 -14.66
C ASN A 66 -27.46 2.84 -13.46
N LYS A 67 -26.59 3.28 -12.53
CA LYS A 67 -26.23 2.51 -11.33
C LYS A 67 -27.41 2.22 -10.41
N ALA A 68 -28.36 3.15 -10.27
CA ALA A 68 -29.50 2.98 -9.37
C ALA A 68 -30.47 1.93 -9.93
N MET A 69 -30.80 2.03 -11.21
CA MET A 69 -31.67 1.07 -11.90
C MET A 69 -31.11 -0.36 -11.82
N LEU A 70 -29.80 -0.52 -12.04
CA LEU A 70 -29.14 -1.81 -11.91
C LEU A 70 -29.14 -2.31 -10.45
N SER A 71 -28.95 -1.43 -9.46
CA SER A 71 -28.99 -1.80 -8.05
C SER A 71 -30.37 -2.32 -7.62
N ASP A 72 -31.43 -1.63 -8.05
CA ASP A 72 -32.81 -1.98 -7.74
C ASP A 72 -33.21 -3.28 -8.43
N GLU A 73 -32.79 -3.47 -9.68
CA GLU A 73 -33.01 -4.71 -10.41
C GLU A 73 -32.28 -5.90 -9.77
N ILE A 74 -31.02 -5.73 -9.37
CA ILE A 74 -30.28 -6.76 -8.63
C ILE A 74 -30.99 -7.09 -7.31
N LYS A 75 -31.48 -6.08 -6.58
CA LYS A 75 -32.23 -6.28 -5.35
C LYS A 75 -33.52 -7.06 -5.60
N ARG A 76 -34.26 -6.74 -6.67
CA ARG A 76 -35.49 -7.44 -7.06
C ARG A 76 -35.23 -8.92 -7.32
N VAL A 77 -34.18 -9.25 -8.06
CA VAL A 77 -33.88 -10.63 -8.48
C VAL A 77 -33.17 -11.44 -7.39
N CYS A 78 -32.24 -10.82 -6.66
CA CYS A 78 -31.41 -11.51 -5.67
C CYS A 78 -31.94 -11.42 -4.24
N SER A 79 -32.90 -10.54 -3.97
CA SER A 79 -33.34 -10.14 -2.62
C SER A 79 -32.21 -9.54 -1.75
N VAL A 80 -31.07 -9.18 -2.35
CA VAL A 80 -29.91 -8.60 -1.68
C VAL A 80 -29.46 -7.38 -2.46
N GLN A 81 -29.31 -6.26 -1.77
CA GLN A 81 -28.80 -5.02 -2.37
C GLN A 81 -27.27 -5.09 -2.51
N PRO A 82 -26.71 -4.79 -3.69
CA PRO A 82 -25.26 -4.59 -3.80
C PRO A 82 -24.86 -3.32 -3.06
N VAL A 83 -23.73 -3.34 -2.36
CA VAL A 83 -23.22 -2.15 -1.66
C VAL A 83 -22.48 -1.23 -2.62
N HIS A 84 -21.85 -1.79 -3.66
CA HIS A 84 -21.18 -0.99 -4.67
C HIS A 84 -21.32 -1.60 -6.06
N LEU A 85 -21.48 -0.72 -7.05
CA LEU A 85 -21.58 -1.06 -8.47
C LEU A 85 -20.62 -0.21 -9.29
N LYS A 86 -19.84 -0.87 -10.14
CA LYS A 86 -18.96 -0.23 -11.12
C LYS A 86 -18.88 -1.03 -12.42
N LEU A 87 -18.56 -0.33 -13.50
CA LEU A 87 -18.24 -0.95 -14.77
C LEU A 87 -16.94 -1.75 -14.66
N TYR A 88 -16.88 -2.89 -15.34
CA TYR A 88 -15.73 -3.81 -15.32
C TYR A 88 -15.15 -3.98 -16.72
N GLY A 89 -13.82 -3.96 -16.81
CA GLY A 89 -13.10 -4.10 -18.08
C GLY A 89 -13.14 -2.85 -18.97
N TRP A 90 -12.70 -3.03 -20.22
CA TRP A 90 -12.78 -1.99 -21.24
C TRP A 90 -14.23 -1.88 -21.72
N ASN A 91 -14.84 -0.71 -21.55
CA ASN A 91 -16.21 -0.45 -21.94
C ASN A 91 -16.22 0.62 -23.03
N ASN A 92 -16.60 0.24 -24.26
CA ASN A 92 -16.88 1.20 -25.33
C ASN A 92 -18.27 1.83 -25.06
N PRO A 93 -18.40 3.17 -24.99
CA PRO A 93 -19.68 3.84 -24.79
C PRO A 93 -20.77 3.45 -25.81
N GLU A 94 -20.35 3.13 -27.04
CA GLU A 94 -21.23 2.75 -28.16
C GLU A 94 -21.64 1.28 -28.15
N ALA A 95 -21.03 0.45 -27.29
CA ALA A 95 -21.37 -0.96 -27.22
C ALA A 95 -22.82 -1.15 -26.70
N PRO A 96 -23.61 -2.05 -27.32
CA PRO A 96 -24.99 -2.28 -26.91
C PRO A 96 -25.09 -2.87 -25.48
N ASN A 97 -24.03 -3.54 -25.02
CA ASN A 97 -23.97 -4.23 -23.75
C ASN A 97 -22.71 -3.85 -22.97
N ARG A 98 -22.82 -3.78 -21.64
CA ARG A 98 -21.74 -3.42 -20.71
C ARG A 98 -21.58 -4.51 -19.65
N THR A 99 -20.35 -4.69 -19.17
CA THR A 99 -20.09 -5.63 -18.05
C THR A 99 -19.98 -4.84 -16.76
N TRP A 100 -20.75 -5.25 -15.76
CA TRP A 100 -20.76 -4.64 -14.44
C TRP A 100 -20.14 -5.58 -13.40
N MET A 101 -19.55 -4.98 -12.37
CA MET A 101 -19.13 -5.68 -11.17
C MET A 101 -19.94 -5.16 -9.99
N ALA A 102 -20.62 -6.09 -9.32
CA ALA A 102 -21.43 -5.87 -8.13
C ALA A 102 -20.69 -6.43 -6.90
N LEU A 103 -20.57 -5.61 -5.87
CA LEU A 103 -19.95 -5.97 -4.60
C LEU A 103 -21.04 -6.13 -3.54
N PHE A 104 -21.05 -7.28 -2.87
CA PHE A 104 -22.03 -7.63 -1.85
C PHE A 104 -21.37 -7.91 -0.50
N ALA A 105 -22.04 -7.50 0.58
CA ALA A 105 -21.65 -7.85 1.94
C ALA A 105 -22.09 -9.28 2.33
N LYS A 106 -23.17 -9.78 1.70
CA LYS A 106 -23.70 -11.13 1.88
C LYS A 106 -23.84 -11.79 0.51
N ALA A 107 -23.64 -13.10 0.44
CA ALA A 107 -23.71 -13.81 -0.84
C ALA A 107 -25.14 -13.67 -1.40
N PRO A 108 -25.31 -13.13 -2.62
CA PRO A 108 -26.62 -13.12 -3.26
C PRO A 108 -26.96 -14.52 -3.77
N ARG A 109 -28.19 -14.67 -4.27
CA ARG A 109 -28.62 -15.92 -4.91
C ARG A 109 -27.65 -16.32 -6.03
N PRO A 110 -27.30 -17.62 -6.13
CA PRO A 110 -26.49 -18.09 -7.24
C PRO A 110 -27.24 -17.90 -8.56
N SER A 111 -26.50 -17.53 -9.61
CA SER A 111 -26.97 -17.54 -11.00
C SER A 111 -28.20 -16.67 -11.30
N PHE A 112 -28.12 -15.37 -11.03
CA PHE A 112 -29.16 -14.41 -11.40
C PHE A 112 -28.90 -13.73 -12.75
N ARG A 113 -29.96 -13.20 -13.39
CA ARG A 113 -29.90 -12.29 -14.53
C ARG A 113 -30.58 -10.98 -14.15
N VAL A 114 -30.20 -9.89 -14.82
CA VAL A 114 -30.81 -8.57 -14.64
C VAL A 114 -31.43 -8.12 -15.95
N PHE A 115 -32.58 -7.46 -15.87
CA PHE A 115 -33.37 -6.98 -17.01
C PHE A 115 -33.75 -8.08 -18.00
N ASP A 116 -33.74 -9.34 -17.58
CA ASP A 116 -34.00 -10.55 -18.37
C ASP A 116 -33.10 -10.76 -19.62
N GLU A 117 -32.23 -9.81 -19.95
CA GLU A 117 -31.33 -9.84 -21.10
C GLU A 117 -29.87 -10.12 -20.73
N SER A 118 -29.47 -9.84 -19.48
CA SER A 118 -28.07 -10.02 -19.08
C SER A 118 -27.65 -11.48 -19.11
N GLY A 119 -26.34 -11.70 -19.22
CA GLY A 119 -25.76 -13.00 -18.93
C GLY A 119 -25.86 -13.31 -17.44
N ILE A 120 -25.68 -14.59 -17.10
CA ILE A 120 -25.77 -15.06 -15.72
C ILE A 120 -24.64 -14.43 -14.89
N GLY A 121 -25.01 -13.83 -13.75
CA GLY A 121 -24.11 -13.31 -12.76
C GLY A 121 -23.18 -14.42 -12.25
N ARG A 122 -21.87 -14.19 -12.34
CA ARG A 122 -20.84 -15.17 -11.97
C ARG A 122 -19.89 -14.60 -10.91
N PRO A 123 -19.51 -15.38 -9.89
CA PRO A 123 -18.48 -14.97 -8.95
C PRO A 123 -17.22 -14.56 -9.71
N PHE A 124 -16.69 -13.38 -9.38
CA PHE A 124 -15.44 -12.92 -9.95
C PHE A 124 -14.31 -13.77 -9.40
N LYS A 125 -13.81 -14.69 -10.21
CA LYS A 125 -12.57 -15.40 -9.95
C LYS A 125 -11.44 -14.63 -10.62
N LYS A 126 -10.48 -14.15 -9.84
CA LYS A 126 -9.21 -13.73 -10.42
C LYS A 126 -8.62 -14.94 -11.11
N GLN A 127 -8.26 -14.80 -12.39
CA GLN A 127 -7.58 -15.86 -13.14
C GLN A 127 -6.37 -16.33 -12.31
N HIS A 128 -6.32 -17.62 -12.00
CA HIS A 128 -5.16 -18.20 -11.32
C HIS A 128 -3.93 -18.02 -12.21
N THR A 129 -2.88 -17.46 -11.62
CA THR A 129 -1.52 -17.52 -12.14
C THR A 129 -1.12 -18.99 -12.34
N LEU A 130 -0.24 -19.23 -13.33
CA LEU A 130 0.34 -20.52 -13.69
C LEU A 130 0.54 -21.45 -12.47
N GLU A 131 0.07 -22.70 -12.57
CA GLU A 131 0.20 -23.67 -11.47
C GLU A 131 1.68 -23.86 -11.09
N PHE A 132 1.97 -23.76 -9.80
CA PHE A 132 3.30 -23.99 -9.25
C PHE A 132 3.42 -25.41 -8.71
N CYS A 133 4.36 -26.17 -9.26
CA CYS A 133 4.65 -27.54 -8.90
C CYS A 133 5.35 -27.59 -7.53
N LYS A 134 4.66 -28.09 -6.51
CA LYS A 134 5.20 -28.23 -5.15
C LYS A 134 6.31 -29.30 -5.04
N ARG A 135 6.44 -30.17 -6.04
CA ARG A 135 7.48 -31.20 -6.08
C ARG A 135 8.82 -30.60 -6.49
N CYS A 136 8.88 -29.96 -7.65
CA CYS A 136 10.15 -29.52 -8.25
C CYS A 136 10.33 -27.99 -8.28
N ASN A 137 9.40 -27.24 -7.69
CA ASN A 137 9.39 -25.77 -7.67
C ASN A 137 9.39 -25.16 -9.09
N GLY A 138 8.63 -25.77 -10.01
CA GLY A 138 8.50 -25.38 -11.41
C GLY A 138 7.10 -24.86 -11.76
N TYR A 139 6.96 -24.13 -12.86
CA TYR A 139 5.67 -23.59 -13.32
C TYR A 139 4.97 -24.56 -14.27
N HIS A 140 4.35 -25.60 -13.71
CA HIS A 140 3.51 -26.56 -14.41
C HIS A 140 2.66 -27.32 -13.38
N ALA A 141 1.65 -28.05 -13.86
CA ALA A 141 0.82 -28.89 -13.00
C ALA A 141 1.65 -29.93 -12.24
N THR A 142 1.39 -30.09 -10.94
CA THR A 142 2.12 -31.05 -10.09
C THR A 142 1.85 -32.50 -10.51
N LYS A 143 0.65 -32.78 -11.02
CA LYS A 143 0.17 -34.13 -11.36
C LYS A 143 1.06 -34.86 -12.36
N ASN A 144 1.70 -34.13 -13.27
CA ASN A 144 2.51 -34.69 -14.36
C ASN A 144 4.03 -34.49 -14.13
N CYS A 145 4.44 -34.17 -12.90
CA CYS A 145 5.84 -33.87 -12.60
C CYS A 145 6.67 -35.14 -12.37
N SER A 146 7.56 -35.45 -13.31
CA SER A 146 8.57 -36.52 -13.20
C SER A 146 9.87 -36.10 -12.48
N ARG A 147 10.06 -34.81 -12.17
CA ARG A 147 11.29 -34.30 -11.53
C ARG A 147 11.35 -34.71 -10.06
N ALA A 148 12.58 -34.88 -9.56
CA ALA A 148 12.83 -35.15 -8.14
C ALA A 148 12.26 -34.02 -7.25
N PRO A 149 11.76 -34.34 -6.04
CA PRO A 149 11.40 -33.34 -5.05
C PRO A 149 12.59 -32.42 -4.74
N SER A 150 12.39 -31.11 -4.70
CA SER A 150 13.40 -30.15 -4.29
C SER A 150 12.88 -29.24 -3.18
N CYS A 151 13.76 -28.88 -2.25
CA CYS A 151 13.43 -27.98 -1.15
C CYS A 151 13.13 -26.56 -1.67
N GLY A 152 12.00 -25.98 -1.28
CA GLY A 152 11.62 -24.61 -1.64
C GLY A 152 12.54 -23.53 -1.07
N ASN A 153 13.27 -23.84 0.02
CA ASN A 153 14.17 -22.90 0.69
C ASN A 153 15.61 -22.90 0.13
N CYS A 154 16.17 -24.06 -0.26
CA CYS A 154 17.57 -24.14 -0.69
C CYS A 154 17.78 -24.88 -2.03
N GLY A 155 16.73 -25.48 -2.58
CA GLY A 155 16.79 -26.26 -3.82
C GLY A 155 17.41 -27.65 -3.71
N SER A 156 17.83 -28.08 -2.52
CA SER A 156 18.37 -29.42 -2.32
C SER A 156 17.31 -30.50 -2.60
N THR A 157 17.73 -31.57 -3.26
CA THR A 157 16.91 -32.77 -3.49
C THR A 157 17.12 -33.86 -2.43
N ASN A 158 18.02 -33.63 -1.47
CA ASN A 158 18.48 -34.65 -0.53
C ASN A 158 17.58 -34.80 0.71
N TYR A 159 16.71 -33.83 0.98
CA TYR A 159 15.83 -33.83 2.14
C TYR A 159 14.54 -33.06 1.89
N VAL A 160 13.53 -33.36 2.71
CA VAL A 160 12.23 -32.69 2.71
C VAL A 160 12.36 -31.32 3.41
N GLU A 161 11.63 -30.32 2.91
CA GLU A 161 11.77 -28.91 3.28
C GLU A 161 11.68 -28.61 4.78
N ASN A 162 10.94 -29.41 5.55
CA ASN A 162 10.77 -29.28 6.99
C ASN A 162 12.05 -29.49 7.82
N LYS A 163 13.14 -29.99 7.22
CA LYS A 163 14.47 -30.12 7.87
C LYS A 163 15.49 -29.08 7.39
N CYS A 164 15.08 -28.11 6.59
CA CYS A 164 15.98 -27.13 5.99
C CYS A 164 16.34 -26.02 6.98
N MET A 165 17.60 -25.95 7.40
CA MET A 165 18.16 -24.86 8.21
C MET A 165 18.86 -23.77 7.37
N ALA A 166 18.89 -23.93 6.04
CA ALA A 166 19.56 -22.98 5.16
C ALA A 166 18.71 -21.70 5.01
N ALA A 167 19.39 -20.56 4.89
CA ALA A 167 18.73 -19.30 4.56
C ALA A 167 18.01 -19.41 3.21
N THR A 168 16.81 -18.83 3.12
CA THR A 168 15.95 -18.95 1.94
C THR A 168 16.63 -18.35 0.71
N LYS A 169 16.90 -19.17 -0.29
CA LYS A 169 17.49 -18.81 -1.58
C LYS A 169 16.68 -19.40 -2.72
N CYS A 170 16.19 -18.53 -3.60
CA CYS A 170 15.37 -18.92 -4.74
C CYS A 170 16.18 -19.74 -5.74
N ILE A 171 15.73 -20.96 -6.03
CA ILE A 171 16.39 -21.88 -6.97
C ILE A 171 16.42 -21.36 -8.42
N LYS A 172 15.55 -20.40 -8.75
CA LYS A 172 15.37 -19.88 -10.11
C LYS A 172 16.21 -18.63 -10.36
N CYS A 173 16.04 -17.62 -9.50
CA CYS A 173 16.68 -16.31 -9.64
C CYS A 173 17.79 -16.04 -8.62
N GLY A 174 18.03 -16.91 -7.63
CA GLY A 174 19.08 -16.72 -6.62
C GLY A 174 18.78 -15.71 -5.51
N GLY A 175 17.60 -15.07 -5.51
CA GLY A 175 17.21 -14.08 -4.51
C GLY A 175 16.75 -14.66 -3.17
N SER A 176 16.68 -13.82 -2.13
CA SER A 176 16.27 -14.16 -0.76
C SER A 176 14.76 -14.38 -0.56
N HIS A 177 14.15 -15.22 -1.39
CA HIS A 177 12.73 -15.56 -1.33
C HIS A 177 12.48 -16.96 -1.90
N ARG A 178 11.32 -17.53 -1.63
CA ARG A 178 10.92 -18.80 -2.22
C ARG A 178 10.57 -18.65 -3.70
N PRO A 179 10.76 -19.69 -4.55
CA PRO A 179 10.50 -19.60 -5.98
C PRO A 179 9.05 -19.30 -6.35
N GLU A 180 8.09 -19.60 -5.47
CA GLU A 180 6.66 -19.28 -5.61
C GLU A 180 6.33 -17.79 -5.39
N SER A 181 7.27 -17.02 -4.85
CA SER A 181 7.06 -15.60 -4.56
C SER A 181 6.91 -14.79 -5.84
N CYS A 182 5.98 -13.84 -5.83
CA CYS A 182 5.84 -12.85 -6.91
C CYS A 182 7.04 -11.90 -7.04
N ARG A 183 7.97 -11.91 -6.07
CA ARG A 183 9.27 -11.23 -6.14
C ARG A 183 10.26 -11.92 -7.10
N CYS A 184 9.96 -13.16 -7.51
CA CYS A 184 10.82 -13.93 -8.40
C CYS A 184 10.70 -13.41 -9.83
N LEU A 185 11.72 -12.69 -10.30
CA LEU A 185 11.82 -12.23 -11.69
C LEU A 185 11.85 -13.38 -12.70
N ALA A 186 12.26 -14.58 -12.25
CA ALA A 186 12.23 -15.80 -13.05
C ALA A 186 10.82 -16.42 -13.15
N CYS A 187 9.79 -15.83 -12.53
CA CYS A 187 8.40 -16.23 -12.69
C CYS A 187 7.89 -15.86 -14.09
N PRO A 188 7.32 -16.81 -14.86
CA PRO A 188 6.70 -16.48 -16.13
C PRO A 188 5.56 -15.48 -15.96
N THR A 189 5.43 -14.58 -16.91
CA THR A 189 4.41 -13.53 -16.94
C THR A 189 3.37 -13.82 -18.03
N ARG A 190 2.39 -12.92 -18.21
CA ARG A 190 1.43 -13.01 -19.32
C ARG A 190 2.10 -12.93 -20.70
N LEU A 191 3.32 -12.41 -20.78
CA LEU A 191 4.11 -12.30 -22.01
C LEU A 191 4.94 -13.57 -22.28
N GLY A 192 4.97 -14.53 -21.36
CA GLY A 192 5.72 -15.78 -21.51
C GLY A 192 6.76 -16.00 -20.41
N ALA A 193 7.55 -17.06 -20.58
CA ALA A 193 8.67 -17.38 -19.71
C ALA A 193 9.89 -16.51 -20.09
N PRO A 194 10.73 -16.12 -19.12
CA PRO A 194 11.95 -15.35 -19.39
C PRO A 194 12.91 -16.07 -20.33
N THR A 195 13.62 -15.30 -21.16
CA THR A 195 14.68 -15.78 -22.04
C THR A 195 15.92 -16.23 -21.24
N LYS A 196 16.87 -16.92 -21.90
CA LYS A 196 18.12 -17.35 -21.25
C LYS A 196 18.97 -16.16 -20.80
N GLU A 197 18.96 -15.09 -21.59
CA GLU A 197 19.69 -13.85 -21.36
C GLU A 197 19.09 -13.10 -20.15
N GLU A 198 17.77 -12.98 -20.08
CA GLU A 198 17.07 -12.40 -18.93
C GLU A 198 17.30 -13.21 -17.66
N MET A 199 17.27 -14.54 -17.75
CA MET A 199 17.57 -15.43 -16.63
C MET A 199 18.97 -15.24 -16.07
N LYS A 200 19.97 -14.94 -16.92
CA LYS A 200 21.35 -14.66 -16.47
C LYS A 200 21.39 -13.36 -15.65
N ILE A 201 20.71 -12.32 -16.12
CA ILE A 201 20.61 -11.04 -15.41
C ILE A 201 19.89 -11.22 -14.07
N TYR A 202 18.76 -11.94 -14.06
CA TYR A 202 17.99 -12.17 -12.84
C TYR A 202 18.76 -12.95 -11.79
N ARG A 203 19.55 -13.95 -12.19
CA ARG A 203 20.44 -14.68 -11.29
C ARG A 203 21.52 -13.79 -10.68
N GLN A 204 22.12 -12.91 -11.48
CA GLN A 204 23.13 -11.99 -10.99
C GLN A 204 22.56 -10.98 -9.98
N VAL A 205 21.38 -10.41 -10.28
CA VAL A 205 20.69 -9.48 -9.38
C VAL A 205 20.20 -10.18 -8.11
N GLY A 206 19.63 -11.37 -8.25
CA GLY A 206 19.15 -12.16 -7.10
C GLY A 206 20.27 -12.57 -6.17
N GLU A 207 21.40 -13.03 -6.70
CA GLU A 207 22.59 -13.36 -5.89
C GLU A 207 23.05 -12.15 -5.06
N ARG A 208 23.19 -10.98 -5.69
CA ARG A 208 23.58 -9.74 -4.99
C ARG A 208 22.61 -9.40 -3.85
N LYS A 209 21.29 -9.51 -4.10
CA LYS A 209 20.26 -9.26 -3.07
C LYS A 209 20.34 -10.27 -1.92
N TYR A 210 20.58 -11.54 -2.24
CA TYR A 210 20.73 -12.58 -1.23
C TYR A 210 21.94 -12.31 -0.34
N GLN A 211 23.10 -11.99 -0.94
CA GLN A 211 24.33 -11.68 -0.19
C GLN A 211 24.15 -10.46 0.72
N ALA A 212 23.52 -9.39 0.23
CA ALA A 212 23.26 -8.19 1.04
C ALA A 212 22.43 -8.49 2.31
N ILE A 213 21.42 -9.35 2.20
CA ILE A 213 20.57 -9.74 3.35
C ILE A 213 21.31 -10.67 4.31
N VAL A 214 22.15 -11.58 3.80
CA VAL A 214 23.00 -12.41 4.66
C VAL A 214 23.97 -11.52 5.45
N CYS A 215 24.65 -10.59 4.79
CA CYS A 215 25.54 -9.63 5.46
C CYS A 215 24.82 -8.76 6.51
N ALA A 216 23.59 -8.29 6.19
CA ALA A 216 22.79 -7.51 7.13
C ALA A 216 22.42 -8.32 8.39
N ARG A 217 21.98 -9.57 8.22
CA ARG A 217 21.66 -10.46 9.35
C ARG A 217 22.88 -10.77 10.21
N GLU A 218 24.04 -11.00 9.60
CA GLU A 218 25.28 -11.20 10.35
C GLU A 218 25.71 -9.96 11.12
N ALA A 219 25.40 -8.76 10.61
CA ALA A 219 25.65 -7.50 11.32
C ALA A 219 24.64 -7.29 12.47
N GLU A 220 23.36 -7.61 12.26
CA GLU A 220 22.32 -7.60 13.30
C GLU A 220 22.69 -8.56 14.46
N THR A 221 23.05 -9.81 14.17
CA THR A 221 23.47 -10.77 15.22
C THR A 221 24.71 -10.27 16.00
N ARG A 222 25.62 -9.54 15.32
CA ARG A 222 26.77 -8.90 15.98
C ARG A 222 26.38 -7.69 16.83
N ALA A 223 25.37 -6.93 16.42
CA ALA A 223 24.88 -5.77 17.16
C ALA A 223 24.02 -6.18 18.37
N GLU A 224 23.17 -7.21 18.22
CA GLU A 224 22.40 -7.80 19.32
C GLU A 224 23.31 -8.37 20.41
N ALA A 225 24.39 -9.05 20.03
CA ALA A 225 25.42 -9.51 20.97
C ALA A 225 26.17 -8.35 21.67
N ALA A 226 26.13 -7.13 21.12
CA ALA A 226 26.75 -5.95 21.71
C ALA A 226 25.81 -5.12 22.59
N MET A 227 24.47 -5.29 22.45
CA MET A 227 23.45 -4.51 23.18
C MET A 227 22.90 -5.19 24.44
N GLU A 228 23.47 -6.33 24.87
CA GLU A 228 23.09 -7.01 26.12
C GLU A 228 23.55 -6.27 27.41
N SER A 229 24.00 -5.02 27.30
CA SER A 229 24.23 -4.13 28.43
C SER A 229 23.59 -2.77 28.15
N THR A 230 22.89 -2.23 29.13
CA THR A 230 22.19 -0.93 29.17
C THR A 230 20.75 -0.93 28.65
N SER A 231 19.81 -1.28 29.54
CA SER A 231 18.42 -0.81 29.44
C SER A 231 18.05 -0.06 30.70
N GLU A 232 17.52 1.16 30.58
CA GLU A 232 16.46 1.66 31.47
C GLU A 232 15.68 2.83 30.83
N GLN A 233 14.39 2.87 31.17
CA GLN A 233 13.25 3.57 30.55
C GLN A 233 13.08 5.01 31.06
N ILE A 234 12.32 5.88 30.34
CA ILE A 234 11.19 6.68 30.88
C ILE A 234 10.18 6.98 29.75
N TYR A 235 8.91 6.66 29.95
CA TYR A 235 7.77 7.06 29.10
C TYR A 235 6.95 8.14 29.82
N SER A 236 6.85 9.36 29.27
CA SER A 236 5.86 10.36 29.71
C SER A 236 4.74 10.54 28.67
N GLN A 237 3.52 10.84 29.14
CA GLN A 237 2.33 11.03 28.31
C GLN A 237 2.57 12.17 27.29
N SER A 238 2.55 11.81 26.00
CA SER A 238 2.70 12.76 24.89
C SER A 238 1.40 13.54 24.67
N THR A 239 1.52 14.86 24.50
CA THR A 239 0.45 15.85 24.34
C THR A 239 0.11 16.19 22.89
N VAL A 240 0.72 15.54 21.89
CA VAL A 240 0.43 15.83 20.47
C VAL A 240 -1.00 15.41 20.13
N ALA A 241 -1.88 16.38 19.88
CA ALA A 241 -3.33 16.18 19.78
C ALA A 241 -3.82 15.98 18.33
N GLY A 242 -3.04 16.38 17.32
CA GLY A 242 -3.42 16.15 15.93
C GLY A 242 -2.32 16.44 14.90
N PHE A 243 -2.30 15.63 13.84
CA PHE A 243 -1.40 15.83 12.70
C PHE A 243 -2.13 15.71 11.35
N MET A 244 -1.53 16.28 10.31
CA MET A 244 -1.96 16.12 8.91
C MET A 244 -0.79 15.60 8.06
N SER A 245 -1.08 14.73 7.10
CA SER A 245 -0.11 14.33 6.06
C SER A 245 -0.70 14.61 4.69
N ILE A 246 0.03 15.32 3.83
CA ILE A 246 -0.46 15.71 2.51
C ILE A 246 0.65 15.94 1.48
N ASN A 247 0.47 15.35 0.29
CA ASN A 247 1.29 15.66 -0.88
C ASN A 247 0.74 16.91 -1.58
N VAL A 248 1.53 17.99 -1.63
CA VAL A 248 1.10 19.28 -2.22
C VAL A 248 1.43 19.40 -3.71
N GLY A 249 2.00 18.35 -4.31
CA GLY A 249 2.27 18.27 -5.75
C GLY A 249 3.07 19.44 -6.28
N ARG A 250 4.01 19.97 -5.47
CA ARG A 250 4.87 21.11 -5.81
C ARG A 250 4.15 22.45 -5.96
N GLY A 251 2.85 22.51 -5.69
CA GLY A 251 2.02 23.69 -5.88
C GLY A 251 2.32 24.77 -4.84
N ARG A 252 2.62 26.00 -5.29
CA ARG A 252 2.81 27.16 -4.40
C ARG A 252 1.55 27.43 -3.57
N ALA A 253 0.40 27.58 -4.25
CA ALA A 253 -0.88 27.87 -3.60
C ALA A 253 -1.37 26.71 -2.73
N THR A 254 -1.19 25.46 -3.18
CA THR A 254 -1.56 24.26 -2.40
C THR A 254 -0.80 24.21 -1.07
N HIS A 255 0.49 24.54 -1.08
CA HIS A 255 1.30 24.58 0.14
C HIS A 255 0.80 25.66 1.11
N ASP A 256 0.49 26.87 0.63
CA ASP A 256 -0.03 27.95 1.46
C ASP A 256 -1.40 27.60 2.07
N ILE A 257 -2.28 26.96 1.29
CA ILE A 257 -3.59 26.47 1.76
C ILE A 257 -3.42 25.45 2.87
N VAL A 258 -2.49 24.49 2.73
CA VAL A 258 -2.25 23.47 3.75
C VAL A 258 -1.80 24.09 5.06
N LEU A 259 -0.85 25.02 5.05
CA LEU A 259 -0.37 25.67 6.27
C LEU A 259 -1.47 26.51 6.94
N SER A 260 -2.25 27.24 6.14
CA SER A 260 -3.39 28.02 6.63
C SER A 260 -4.47 27.11 7.24
N ARG A 261 -4.81 26.01 6.56
CA ARG A 261 -5.80 25.04 7.02
C ARG A 261 -5.36 24.31 8.28
N THR A 262 -4.07 23.98 8.38
CA THR A 262 -3.48 23.38 9.58
C THR A 262 -3.63 24.33 10.77
N CYS A 263 -3.44 25.63 10.55
CA CYS A 263 -3.66 26.66 11.58
C CYS A 263 -5.13 26.78 11.98
N GLU A 264 -6.06 26.81 11.01
CA GLU A 264 -7.51 26.87 11.26
C GLU A 264 -8.01 25.65 12.05
N LEU A 265 -7.48 24.48 11.73
CA LEU A 265 -7.81 23.21 12.39
C LEU A 265 -7.07 23.02 13.72
N GLN A 266 -6.23 23.99 14.11
CA GLN A 266 -5.43 23.96 15.34
C GLN A 266 -4.54 22.71 15.48
N LEU A 267 -4.07 22.17 14.36
CA LEU A 267 -3.20 21.00 14.33
C LEU A 267 -1.77 21.33 14.74
N ASP A 268 -1.10 20.35 15.35
CA ASP A 268 0.24 20.53 15.92
C ASP A 268 1.34 20.19 14.93
N VAL A 269 1.10 19.22 14.04
CA VAL A 269 2.10 18.68 13.12
C VAL A 269 1.53 18.59 11.69
N VAL A 270 2.32 18.99 10.69
CA VAL A 270 1.98 18.73 9.29
C VAL A 270 3.18 18.16 8.52
N LEU A 271 2.92 17.02 7.88
CA LEU A 271 3.86 16.25 7.08
C LEU A 271 3.57 16.55 5.60
N ILE A 272 4.41 17.36 4.97
CA ILE A 272 4.23 17.77 3.57
C ILE A 272 5.14 16.96 2.66
N GLN A 273 4.56 16.33 1.64
CA GLN A 273 5.30 15.73 0.52
C GLN A 273 5.25 16.61 -0.73
N GLU A 274 6.31 16.54 -1.53
CA GLU A 274 6.56 17.41 -2.68
C GLU A 274 6.41 18.92 -2.40
N PRO A 275 7.06 19.44 -1.33
CA PRO A 275 6.89 20.83 -0.89
C PRO A 275 7.37 21.81 -1.97
N TRP A 276 6.62 22.88 -2.25
CA TRP A 276 7.09 23.97 -3.14
C TRP A 276 8.49 24.47 -2.74
N TRP A 277 9.35 24.78 -3.71
CA TRP A 277 10.76 25.11 -3.49
C TRP A 277 11.27 26.21 -4.42
N SER A 278 12.06 27.14 -3.87
CA SER A 278 12.87 28.11 -4.60
C SER A 278 14.04 28.53 -3.70
N ARG A 279 15.05 27.65 -3.56
CA ARG A 279 16.17 27.72 -2.58
C ARG A 279 15.76 27.61 -1.10
N HIS A 280 14.55 28.02 -0.79
CA HIS A 280 13.85 27.73 0.46
C HIS A 280 12.44 27.25 0.13
N THR A 281 11.79 26.61 1.10
CA THR A 281 10.35 26.30 1.02
C THR A 281 9.52 27.36 1.74
N LYS A 282 8.21 27.13 1.87
CA LYS A 282 7.26 28.06 2.51
C LYS A 282 7.54 28.20 4.01
N SER A 283 7.25 29.37 4.54
CA SER A 283 7.27 29.68 5.96
C SER A 283 5.87 30.10 6.39
N HIS A 284 5.56 29.92 7.67
CA HIS A 284 4.30 30.36 8.25
C HIS A 284 4.56 30.94 9.65
N PRO A 285 3.86 32.01 10.08
CA PRO A 285 4.09 32.64 11.38
C PRO A 285 3.98 31.65 12.54
N TYR A 286 3.01 30.74 12.49
CA TYR A 286 2.69 29.79 13.55
C TYR A 286 3.40 28.44 13.48
N PHE A 287 4.26 28.19 12.47
CA PHE A 287 4.91 26.88 12.33
C PHE A 287 6.43 27.01 12.22
N ASN A 288 7.13 26.18 13.00
CA ASN A 288 8.52 25.82 12.79
C ASN A 288 8.61 24.83 11.64
N ARG A 289 9.75 24.83 10.96
CA ARG A 289 9.98 24.00 9.78
C ARG A 289 11.24 23.18 9.95
N HIS A 290 11.11 21.90 9.68
CA HIS A 290 12.16 20.88 9.76
C HIS A 290 12.44 20.39 8.34
N ILE A 291 13.56 20.84 7.78
CA ILE A 291 13.98 20.50 6.41
C ILE A 291 15.02 19.39 6.53
N PRO A 292 14.87 18.25 5.84
CA PRO A 292 15.87 17.19 5.90
C PRO A 292 17.21 17.64 5.31
N LEU A 293 18.30 16.96 5.69
CA LEU A 293 19.63 17.23 5.17
C LEU A 293 19.65 16.86 3.69
N THR A 294 19.82 17.85 2.81
CA THR A 294 19.95 17.69 1.36
C THR A 294 21.26 18.30 0.87
N ASN A 295 21.67 17.95 -0.35
CA ASN A 295 22.77 18.66 -1.01
C ASN A 295 22.38 20.12 -1.27
N ASP A 296 23.38 20.99 -1.46
CA ASP A 296 23.17 22.41 -1.74
C ASP A 296 22.25 22.63 -2.95
N ASN A 297 21.21 23.45 -2.76
CA ASN A 297 20.15 23.73 -3.72
C ASN A 297 19.27 22.54 -4.14
N GLU A 298 19.50 21.35 -3.62
CA GLU A 298 18.64 20.20 -3.90
C GLU A 298 17.31 20.36 -3.18
N ARG A 299 16.23 20.04 -3.89
CA ARG A 299 14.88 20.20 -3.37
C ARG A 299 14.54 19.03 -2.44
N PRO A 300 14.17 19.27 -1.17
CA PRO A 300 13.62 18.23 -0.32
C PRO A 300 12.27 17.76 -0.89
N ARG A 301 12.01 16.47 -0.81
CA ARG A 301 10.76 15.83 -1.22
C ARG A 301 9.80 15.63 -0.05
N ALA A 302 10.30 15.63 1.18
CA ALA A 302 9.50 15.64 2.40
C ALA A 302 9.96 16.78 3.34
N VAL A 303 9.01 17.57 3.87
CA VAL A 303 9.28 18.62 4.88
C VAL A 303 8.23 18.53 5.96
N THR A 304 8.66 18.59 7.22
CA THR A 304 7.78 18.55 8.39
C THR A 304 7.67 19.94 9.00
N TYR A 305 6.46 20.31 9.43
CA TYR A 305 6.22 21.54 10.17
C TYR A 305 5.59 21.21 11.52
N THR A 306 6.00 21.95 12.54
CA THR A 306 5.46 21.82 13.90
C THR A 306 4.99 23.17 14.40
N LYS A 307 3.88 23.20 15.11
CA LYS A 307 3.30 24.43 15.64
C LYS A 307 4.29 25.09 16.61
N LYS A 308 4.41 26.41 16.52
CA LYS A 308 5.21 27.23 17.43
C LYS A 308 4.45 27.41 18.72
N ASP A 309 4.63 26.45 19.61
CA ASP A 309 4.15 26.54 20.99
C ASP A 309 5.22 25.97 21.93
N PRO A 310 6.22 26.78 22.31
CA PRO A 310 7.36 26.29 23.08
C PRO A 310 7.00 25.84 24.50
N LYS A 311 5.76 26.11 24.97
CA LYS A 311 5.28 25.65 26.27
C LYS A 311 4.71 24.23 26.21
N ASN A 312 4.20 23.81 25.05
CA ASN A 312 3.43 22.58 24.91
C ASN A 312 3.97 21.61 23.85
N ILE A 313 4.88 22.06 22.97
CA ILE A 313 5.41 21.26 21.86
C ILE A 313 6.93 21.39 21.81
N HIS A 314 7.63 20.31 22.13
CA HIS A 314 9.08 20.21 22.01
C HIS A 314 9.44 19.38 20.77
N ALA A 315 9.83 20.06 19.69
CA ALA A 315 10.20 19.41 18.43
C ALA A 315 11.71 19.48 18.20
N MET A 316 12.32 18.31 17.97
CA MET A 316 13.72 18.16 17.60
C MET A 316 13.82 17.36 16.30
N GLN A 317 14.46 17.92 15.30
CA GLN A 317 14.75 17.18 14.08
C GLN A 317 15.86 16.17 14.34
N ILE A 318 15.67 14.93 13.91
CA ILE A 318 16.63 13.84 14.08
C ILE A 318 17.14 13.35 12.73
N PHE A 319 18.38 12.89 12.71
CA PHE A 319 19.05 12.35 11.52
C PHE A 319 19.61 10.98 11.88
N PRO A 320 18.79 9.91 11.77
CA PRO A 320 19.19 8.58 12.21
C PRO A 320 20.35 7.99 11.38
N HIS A 321 20.65 8.57 10.21
CA HIS A 321 21.75 8.20 9.34
C HIS A 321 22.55 9.45 8.99
N SER A 322 23.87 9.29 8.78
CA SER A 322 24.75 10.35 8.28
C SER A 322 24.58 10.61 6.77
N GLU A 323 23.79 9.79 6.08
CA GLU A 323 23.50 9.94 4.66
C GLU A 323 22.54 11.11 4.41
N ILE A 324 22.89 11.96 3.45
CA ILE A 324 22.08 13.10 3.00
C ILE A 324 20.89 12.55 2.19
N THR A 325 19.66 12.90 2.57
CA THR A 325 18.45 12.51 1.86
C THR A 325 17.36 13.58 1.94
N GLY A 326 16.79 13.93 0.79
CA GLY A 326 15.61 14.80 0.72
C GLY A 326 14.28 14.05 0.83
N ASP A 327 14.31 12.72 0.82
CA ASP A 327 13.13 11.86 0.67
C ASP A 327 12.41 11.61 2.00
N PHE A 328 13.11 11.74 3.13
CA PHE A 328 12.59 11.45 4.46
C PHE A 328 12.91 12.59 5.43
N SER A 329 11.99 12.87 6.34
CA SER A 329 12.20 13.81 7.43
C SER A 329 11.73 13.21 8.75
N TRP A 330 12.65 13.04 9.69
CA TRP A 330 12.36 12.57 11.04
C TRP A 330 12.37 13.73 12.03
N VAL A 331 11.31 13.83 12.82
CA VAL A 331 11.18 14.84 13.88
C VAL A 331 10.64 14.14 15.12
N LEU A 332 11.42 14.18 16.20
CA LEU A 332 10.94 13.80 17.53
C LEU A 332 10.13 14.97 18.08
N ILE A 333 8.87 14.71 18.41
CA ILE A 333 7.95 15.71 18.95
C ILE A 333 7.45 15.16 20.28
N ASP A 334 7.89 15.79 21.36
CA ASP A 334 7.81 15.28 22.72
C ASP A 334 8.41 13.85 22.79
N ASN A 335 7.57 12.81 22.82
CA ASN A 335 7.97 11.41 22.86
C ASN A 335 7.53 10.60 21.62
N ILE A 336 7.03 11.28 20.58
CA ILE A 336 6.57 10.64 19.35
C ILE A 336 7.53 10.99 18.22
N THR A 337 8.09 9.95 17.59
CA THR A 337 8.92 10.15 16.39
C THR A 337 8.03 10.19 15.16
N PHE A 338 7.92 11.36 14.53
CA PHE A 338 7.25 11.52 13.24
C PHE A 338 8.23 11.32 12.09
N LEU A 339 7.92 10.37 11.23
CA LEU A 339 8.61 10.14 9.97
C LEU A 339 7.71 10.55 8.80
N ASN A 340 8.10 11.63 8.12
CA ASN A 340 7.49 12.07 6.88
C ASN A 340 8.21 11.41 5.69
N VAL A 341 7.45 10.67 4.88
CA VAL A 341 7.99 9.88 3.77
C VAL A 341 7.56 10.45 2.41
N TYR A 342 8.53 10.65 1.52
CA TYR A 342 8.29 10.65 0.09
C TYR A 342 9.23 9.65 -0.58
N LYS A 343 8.68 8.52 -0.99
CA LYS A 343 9.43 7.50 -1.74
C LYS A 343 9.27 7.75 -3.24
N ALA A 344 10.37 7.86 -3.98
CA ALA A 344 10.30 7.97 -5.43
C ALA A 344 9.72 6.68 -6.08
N PRO A 345 8.91 6.76 -7.15
CA PRO A 345 8.31 5.58 -7.77
C PRO A 345 9.31 4.60 -8.41
N GLN A 346 10.46 5.11 -8.87
CA GLN A 346 11.43 4.35 -9.68
C GLN A 346 12.80 4.22 -9.02
N ASP A 347 12.93 4.56 -7.74
CA ASP A 347 14.17 4.45 -7.00
C ASP A 347 14.04 3.38 -5.90
N PRO A 348 14.45 2.13 -6.18
CA PRO A 348 14.41 1.06 -5.19
C PRO A 348 15.38 1.28 -4.02
N ALA A 349 16.44 2.09 -4.23
CA ALA A 349 17.45 2.37 -3.20
C ALA A 349 16.95 3.40 -2.19
N ALA A 350 16.03 4.29 -2.59
CA ALA A 350 15.40 5.25 -1.68
C ALA A 350 14.78 4.57 -0.45
N VAL A 351 14.28 3.34 -0.55
CA VAL A 351 13.67 2.62 0.57
C VAL A 351 14.67 1.98 1.51
N GLN A 352 15.93 1.85 1.11
CA GLN A 352 16.92 1.14 1.90
C GLN A 352 17.17 1.83 3.25
N LEU A 353 17.23 3.17 3.27
CA LEU A 353 17.30 3.98 4.49
C LEU A 353 16.10 3.76 5.41
N LEU A 354 14.92 3.57 4.84
CA LEU A 354 13.70 3.29 5.60
C LEU A 354 13.74 1.87 6.19
N LEU A 355 14.23 0.89 5.44
CA LEU A 355 14.28 -0.51 5.86
C LEU A 355 15.42 -0.80 6.84
N SER A 356 16.53 -0.06 6.76
CA SER A 356 17.64 -0.14 7.72
C SER A 356 17.34 0.60 9.03
N TRP A 357 16.33 1.47 9.04
CA TRP A 357 15.94 2.20 10.22
C TRP A 357 15.07 1.34 11.15
N THR A 358 15.52 1.16 12.39
CA THR A 358 14.71 0.55 13.44
C THR A 358 13.91 1.63 14.14
N PRO A 359 12.57 1.70 13.97
CA PRO A 359 11.76 2.75 14.56
C PRO A 359 11.73 2.61 16.09
N PRO A 360 11.97 3.69 16.87
CA PRO A 360 11.78 3.65 18.30
C PRO A 360 10.30 3.49 18.65
N THR A 361 10.00 3.03 19.87
CA THR A 361 8.63 2.95 20.36
C THR A 361 7.98 4.35 20.36
N GLY A 362 6.70 4.44 19.97
CA GLY A 362 6.04 5.74 19.75
C GLY A 362 6.39 6.40 18.42
N THR A 363 6.49 5.63 17.33
CA THR A 363 6.75 6.17 15.99
C THR A 363 5.47 6.28 15.15
N VAL A 364 5.30 7.40 14.46
CA VAL A 364 4.29 7.60 13.41
C VAL A 364 5.01 7.81 12.07
N ALA A 365 4.85 6.85 11.15
CA ALA A 365 5.33 6.98 9.77
C ALA A 365 4.15 7.27 8.84
N ALA A 366 4.23 8.36 8.08
CA ALA A 366 3.19 8.74 7.13
C ALA A 366 3.77 9.52 5.95
N GLY A 367 3.11 9.40 4.80
CA GLY A 367 3.46 10.15 3.61
C GLY A 367 3.15 9.40 2.32
N ASP A 368 3.81 9.80 1.26
CA ASP A 368 3.62 9.23 -0.08
C ASP A 368 4.69 8.19 -0.35
N PHE A 369 4.31 6.93 -0.14
CA PHE A 369 5.20 5.81 -0.39
C PHE A 369 5.27 5.44 -1.87
N ASN A 370 4.47 6.01 -2.79
CA ASN A 370 4.40 5.54 -4.18
C ASN A 370 4.39 3.99 -4.30
N SER A 371 3.68 3.36 -3.37
CA SER A 371 3.69 1.92 -3.14
C SER A 371 2.28 1.46 -2.87
N VAL A 372 1.98 0.25 -3.32
CA VAL A 372 0.68 -0.37 -3.13
C VAL A 372 0.89 -1.62 -2.32
N HIS A 373 0.04 -1.83 -1.33
CA HIS A 373 -0.04 -3.06 -0.55
C HIS A 373 -1.50 -3.38 -0.29
N TRP A 374 -1.84 -4.66 -0.32
CA TRP A 374 -3.21 -5.15 -0.15
C TRP A 374 -3.77 -4.87 1.25
N VAL A 375 -2.89 -4.72 2.26
CA VAL A 375 -3.28 -4.41 3.64
C VAL A 375 -3.73 -2.95 3.80
N TRP A 376 -3.18 -2.00 3.03
CA TRP A 376 -3.55 -0.57 3.13
C TRP A 376 -4.25 0.03 1.89
N GLN A 377 -4.47 -0.75 0.83
CA GLN A 377 -5.31 -0.38 -0.31
C GLN A 377 -6.36 -1.48 -0.61
N PRO A 378 -7.60 -1.30 -0.14
CA PRO A 378 -8.69 -2.25 -0.37
C PRO A 378 -8.94 -2.49 -1.87
N GLY A 379 -8.99 -3.76 -2.27
CA GLY A 379 -9.27 -4.17 -3.66
C GLY A 379 -8.03 -4.48 -4.51
N VAL A 380 -6.83 -4.18 -4.00
CA VAL A 380 -5.58 -4.62 -4.63
C VAL A 380 -5.14 -5.97 -4.06
N THR A 381 -4.71 -6.91 -4.91
CA THR A 381 -4.22 -8.25 -4.48
C THR A 381 -2.74 -8.47 -4.77
N ARG A 382 -2.01 -7.41 -5.13
CA ARG A 382 -0.58 -7.46 -5.40
C ARG A 382 0.06 -6.19 -4.88
N SER A 383 1.15 -6.35 -4.18
CA SER A 383 2.01 -5.24 -3.81
C SER A 383 2.71 -4.69 -5.06
N CYS A 384 2.95 -3.37 -5.11
CA CYS A 384 3.86 -2.77 -6.07
C CYS A 384 4.62 -1.63 -5.42
N GLY A 385 5.76 -1.24 -6.00
CA GLY A 385 6.59 -0.17 -5.44
C GLY A 385 7.28 -0.50 -4.11
N GLN A 386 7.47 -1.76 -3.72
CA GLN A 386 8.04 -2.16 -2.41
C GLN A 386 7.12 -1.91 -1.20
N GLY A 387 5.80 -1.93 -1.38
CA GLY A 387 4.85 -1.82 -0.26
C GLY A 387 4.74 -3.05 0.66
N GLU A 388 5.61 -4.06 0.53
CA GLU A 388 5.61 -5.28 1.35
C GLU A 388 6.55 -5.20 2.55
#